data_AF-A0A4U3L426-F1
#
_entry.id   AF-A0A4U3L426-F1
#
_cell.length_a   1.000
_cell.length_b   1.000
_cell.length_c   1.000
_cell.angle_alpha   90.00
_cell.angle_beta   90.00
_cell.angle_gamma   90.00
#
_symmetry.space_group_name_H-M   'P 1'
#
loop_
_entity.id
_entity.type
_entity.pdbx_description
1 polymer ?
#
loop_
_entity_poly.entity_id
_entity_poly.type
_entity_poly.pdbx_seq_one_letter_code
_entity_poly.pdbx_strand_id
1 'polypeptide(L)' 'MKQGKRPVRKEKELLKSRRLNPLNWLVERRLKSSIVFLHKGSGNLKEISKEGGALKEECYQKN' A
#
# COMPACT_ATOMS: atom_id res chain seq x y z
N MET A 1 11.30 6.46 12.91
CA MET A 1 11.22 5.19 12.13
C MET A 1 9.77 4.99 11.72
N LYS A 2 9.39 5.13 10.44
CA LYS A 2 8.00 4.88 10.02
C LYS A 2 7.73 3.37 10.15
N GLN A 3 7.03 2.97 11.21
CA GLN A 3 6.78 1.57 11.57
C GLN A 3 5.66 0.98 10.70
N GLY A 4 6.01 0.48 9.52
CA GLY A 4 5.09 -0.30 8.70
C GLY A 4 5.28 -1.80 8.91
N LYS A 5 4.19 -2.57 8.92
CA LYS A 5 4.24 -4.04 9.01
C LYS A 5 4.56 -4.66 7.65
N ARG A 6 5.18 -5.84 7.65
CA ARG A 6 5.37 -6.61 6.41
C ARG A 6 3.99 -7.05 5.86
N PRO A 7 3.72 -6.88 4.55
CA PRO A 7 2.49 -7.38 3.95
C PRO A 7 2.34 -8.89 4.13
N VAL A 8 1.13 -9.36 4.46
CA VAL A 8 0.77 -10.78 4.51
C VAL A 8 0.53 -11.33 3.11
N ARG A 9 0.38 -12.65 2.96
CA ARG A 9 0.22 -13.32 1.65
C ARG A 9 -0.84 -12.66 0.75
N LYS A 10 -2.05 -12.42 1.26
CA LYS A 10 -3.15 -11.75 0.52
C LYS A 10 -2.80 -10.32 0.10
N GLU A 11 -2.10 -9.57 0.96
CA GLU A 11 -1.65 -8.21 0.67
C GLU A 11 -0.53 -8.20 -0.38
N LYS A 12 0.36 -9.20 -0.37
CA LYS A 12 1.37 -9.40 -1.42
C LYS A 12 0.73 -9.72 -2.76
N GLU A 13 -0.29 -10.57 -2.78
CA GLU A 13 -1.07 -10.88 -3.99
C GLU A 13 -1.78 -9.64 -4.53
N LEU A 14 -2.34 -8.81 -3.66
CA LEU A 14 -2.96 -7.53 -4.01
C LEU A 14 -1.94 -6.51 -4.59
N LEU A 15 -0.74 -6.44 -4.02
CA LEU A 15 0.33 -5.60 -4.56
C LEU A 15 0.78 -6.12 -5.94
N LYS A 16 0.95 -7.43 -6.09
CA LYS A 16 1.31 -8.07 -7.36
C LYS A 16 0.25 -7.85 -8.44
N SER A 17 -1.04 -7.94 -8.12
CA SER A 17 -2.13 -7.68 -9.09
C SER A 17 -2.12 -6.24 -9.60
N ARG A 18 -1.59 -5.30 -8.80
CA ARG A 18 -1.37 -3.89 -9.18
C ARG A 18 0.04 -3.63 -9.75
N ARG A 19 0.81 -4.66 -10.08
CA ARG A 19 2.20 -4.58 -10.58
C ARG A 19 3.17 -3.85 -9.63
N LEU A 20 2.89 -3.87 -8.34
CA LEU A 20 3.73 -3.29 -7.29
C LEU A 20 4.62 -4.38 -6.66
N ASN A 21 5.91 -4.09 -6.48
CA ASN A 21 6.83 -5.03 -5.84
C ASN A 21 6.60 -5.11 -4.31
N PRO A 22 6.08 -6.21 -3.76
CA PRO A 22 5.70 -6.29 -2.35
C PRO A 22 6.85 -6.14 -1.35
N LEU A 23 8.11 -6.27 -1.79
CA LEU A 23 9.29 -6.08 -0.94
C LEU A 23 9.50 -4.60 -0.58
N ASN A 24 9.05 -3.70 -1.45
CA ASN A 24 9.24 -2.26 -1.31
C ASN A 24 8.11 -1.58 -0.54
N TRP A 25 7.03 -2.32 -0.25
CA TRP A 25 5.85 -1.77 0.43
C TRP A 25 5.69 -2.37 1.82
N LEU A 26 5.29 -1.54 2.75
CA LEU A 26 4.89 -1.90 4.11
C LEU A 26 3.42 -1.56 4.29
N VAL A 27 2.73 -2.29 5.16
CA VAL A 27 1.36 -1.96 5.56
C VAL A 27 1.43 -0.94 6.67
N GLU A 28 0.89 0.25 6.42
CA GLU A 28 0.77 1.31 7.42
C GLU A 28 -0.50 1.14 8.24
N ARG A 29 -1.65 0.99 7.58
CA ARG A 29 -2.94 0.79 8.24
C ARG A 29 -3.89 -0.08 7.41
N ARG A 30 -4.70 -0.87 8.11
CA ARG A 30 -5.76 -1.70 7.52
C ARG A 30 -7.10 -1.06 7.84
N LEU A 31 -7.82 -0.66 6.80
CA LEU A 31 -9.17 -0.15 6.90
C LEU A 31 -10.16 -1.30 6.61
N LYS A 32 -11.44 -1.07 6.88
CA LYS A 32 -12.49 -2.07 6.62
C LYS A 32 -12.54 -2.42 5.12
N SER A 33 -12.60 -1.39 4.27
CA SER A 33 -12.70 -1.47 2.81
C SER A 33 -11.37 -1.42 2.05
N SER A 34 -10.29 -0.91 2.65
CA SER A 34 -9.01 -0.68 1.95
C SER A 34 -7.79 -0.95 2.83
N ILE A 35 -6.60 -0.92 2.24
CA ILE A 35 -5.31 -1.09 2.92
C ILE A 35 -4.37 0.02 2.42
N VAL A 36 -3.74 0.74 3.36
CA VAL A 36 -2.74 1.76 3.03
C VAL A 36 -1.35 1.16 3.13
N PHE A 37 -0.61 1.27 2.03
CA PHE A 37 0.76 0.83 1.91
C PHE A 37 1.72 2.02 1.89
N LEU A 38 2.85 1.88 2.57
CA LEU A 38 3.96 2.82 2.59
C LEU A 38 5.14 2.25 1.81
N HIS A 39 5.62 3.01 0.83
CA HIS A 39 6.82 2.67 0.08
C HIS A 39 8.07 2.96 0.91
N LYS A 40 8.97 1.98 1.05
CA LYS A 40 10.18 2.07 1.88
C LYS A 40 11.19 3.09 1.40
N GLY A 41 11.38 3.19 0.08
CA GLY A 41 12.43 4.04 -0.50
C GLY A 41 12.01 5.50 -0.64
N SER A 42 10.80 5.74 -1.12
CA SER A 42 10.30 7.10 -1.39
C SER A 42 9.43 7.66 -0.26
N GLY A 43 8.95 6.83 0.67
CA GLY A 43 8.02 7.25 1.70
C GLY A 43 6.60 7.53 1.20
N ASN A 44 6.29 7.20 -0.06
CA ASN A 44 4.98 7.40 -0.67
C ASN A 44 3.92 6.47 -0.06
N LEU A 45 2.71 6.99 0.07
CA LEU A 45 1.55 6.20 0.48
C LEU A 45 0.74 5.79 -0.73
N LYS A 46 0.22 4.57 -0.70
CA LYS A 46 -0.71 4.06 -1.71
C LYS A 46 -1.81 3.28 -1.03
N GLU A 47 -3.04 3.77 -1.16
CA GLU A 47 -4.21 3.04 -0.71
C GLU A 47 -4.64 2.05 -1.79
N ILE A 48 -5.01 0.82 -1.40
CA ILE A 48 -5.56 -0.22 -2.30
C ILE A 48 -6.89 -0.72 -1.70
N SER A 49 -7.99 -0.58 -2.44
CA SER A 49 -9.30 -1.12 -2.06
C SER A 49 -9.29 -2.64 -2.13
N LYS A 50 -9.95 -3.28 -1.15
CA LYS A 50 -10.11 -4.74 -1.11
C LYS A 50 -11.16 -5.22 -2.11
N GLU A 51 -12.18 -4.41 -2.33
CA GLU A 51 -13.15 -4.59 -3.40
C GLU A 51 -12.55 -3.99 -4.67
N GLY A 52 -12.67 -4.69 -5.80
CA GLY A 52 -11.96 -4.44 -7.07
C GLY A 52 -12.17 -3.08 -7.76
N GLY A 53 -12.52 -2.02 -7.04
CA GLY A 53 -12.55 -0.65 -7.52
C GLY A 53 -11.15 -0.04 -7.57
N ALA A 54 -10.83 0.58 -8.70
CA ALA A 54 -9.65 1.41 -8.90
C ALA A 54 -9.51 2.46 -7.78
N LEU A 55 -8.27 2.70 -7.31
CA LEU A 55 -8.00 3.83 -6.43
C LEU A 55 -7.22 4.90 -7.16
N LYS A 56 -7.71 6.14 -6.98
CA LYS A 56 -7.06 7.39 -7.33
C LYS A 56 -5.69 7.43 -6.68
N GLU A 57 -4.65 7.64 -7.50
CA GLU A 57 -3.34 8.00 -7.01
C GLU A 57 -3.38 9.45 -6.55
N GLU A 58 -3.73 9.71 -5.29
CA GLU A 58 -3.38 10.99 -4.67
C GLU A 58 -1.93 10.91 -4.21
N CYS A 59 -1.03 11.38 -5.06
CA CYS A 59 0.33 11.75 -4.69
C CYS A 59 0.26 12.81 -3.60
N TYR A 60 0.32 12.40 -2.33
CA TYR A 60 0.56 13.32 -1.22
C TYR A 60 2.04 13.76 -1.28
N GLN A 61 2.32 14.82 -2.02
CA GLN A 61 3.55 15.58 -1.87
C GLN A 61 3.50 16.26 -0.49
N LYS A 62 4.24 15.72 0.47
CA LYS A 62 4.56 16.44 1.70
C LYS A 62 5.70 17.42 1.36
N ASN A 63 5.39 18.71 1.49
CA ASN A 63 6.36 19.82 1.51
C ASN A 63 7.58 19.51 2.39
#